data_AF-A0A9D8S8K8-F1
#
_entry.id   AF-A0A9D8S8K8-F1
#
_cell.length_a   1.000
_cell.length_b   1.000
_cell.length_c   1.000
_cell.angle_alpha   90.00
_cell.angle_beta   90.00
_cell.angle_gamma   90.00
#
_symmetry.space_group_name_H-M   'P 1'
#
loop_
_entity.id
_entity.type
_entity.pdbx_description
1 polymer ?
#
loop_
_entity_poly.entity_id
_entity_poly.type
_entity_poly.pdbx_seq_one_letter_code
_entity_poly.pdbx_strand_id
1 'polypeptide(L)'
;MWIAEKWKDYEVIDASSGEKLERWGKYMLVRPDPQVIWRTDKTDKLWRNPDAKYERSSSGGGRWAVNKLPESFAINYGDLKFNLKPMNFKHTGLFPEQAVNWDWFSEMIRNSGREISLLNMFAYTGAASVAASKAGAKVVHVDASKGMTAWAKENATLNGISNI
;
A
#
# COMPACT_ATOMS: atom_id res chain seq x y z
N MET A 1 2.88 13.65 16.16
CA MET A 1 2.42 12.35 15.61
C MET A 1 1.96 12.60 14.18
N TRP A 2 2.41 11.82 13.21
CA TRP A 2 2.05 11.97 11.79
C TRP A 2 0.90 11.01 11.46
N ILE A 3 -0.09 11.47 10.69
CA ILE A 3 -1.30 10.68 10.36
C ILE A 3 -1.56 10.73 8.86
N ALA A 4 -1.72 9.57 8.23
CA ALA A 4 -2.04 9.43 6.80
C ALA A 4 -3.54 9.61 6.55
N GLU A 5 -4.04 10.84 6.73
CA GLU A 5 -5.48 11.12 6.73
C GLU A 5 -6.08 11.46 5.34
N LYS A 6 -5.25 11.67 4.31
CA LYS A 6 -5.72 12.10 2.98
C LYS A 6 -6.17 10.95 2.07
N TRP A 7 -6.16 9.71 2.56
CA TRP A 7 -6.64 8.57 1.81
C TRP A 7 -8.14 8.66 1.56
N LYS A 8 -8.55 8.45 0.29
CA LYS A 8 -9.95 8.23 -0.08
C LYS A 8 -10.20 6.76 -0.43
N ASP A 9 -9.24 6.15 -1.11
CA ASP A 9 -9.32 4.74 -1.54
C ASP A 9 -8.75 3.78 -0.50
N TYR A 10 -8.37 4.24 0.69
CA TYR A 10 -7.96 3.37 1.79
C TYR A 10 -8.47 3.87 3.13
N GLU A 11 -8.92 2.96 3.98
CA GLU A 11 -9.23 3.23 5.38
C GLU A 11 -9.12 1.95 6.20
N VAL A 12 -8.72 2.09 7.47
CA VAL A 12 -8.94 1.08 8.50
C VAL A 12 -10.31 1.38 9.11
N ILE A 13 -11.28 0.51 8.90
CA ILE A 13 -12.65 0.69 9.41
C ILE A 13 -12.73 0.27 10.87
N ASP A 14 -12.16 -0.89 11.18
CA ASP A 14 -12.21 -1.47 12.52
C ASP A 14 -10.99 -2.36 12.74
N ALA A 15 -10.66 -2.61 14.00
CA ALA A 15 -9.60 -3.51 14.41
C ALA A 15 -10.02 -4.21 15.70
N SER A 16 -9.90 -5.54 15.72
CA SER A 16 -10.17 -6.33 16.92
C SER A 16 -9.54 -7.72 16.83
N SER A 17 -9.09 -8.22 17.98
CA SER A 17 -8.70 -9.62 18.17
C SER A 17 -7.61 -10.07 17.20
N GLY A 18 -6.55 -9.27 17.04
CA GLY A 18 -5.41 -9.57 16.19
C GLY A 18 -5.66 -9.38 14.69
N GLU A 19 -6.73 -8.72 14.31
CA GLU A 19 -7.12 -8.47 12.92
C GLU A 19 -7.55 -7.02 12.72
N LYS A 20 -7.43 -6.55 11.47
CA LYS A 20 -7.97 -5.28 11.00
C LYS A 20 -8.90 -5.51 9.80
N LEU A 21 -9.99 -4.75 9.80
CA LEU A 21 -10.93 -4.60 8.69
C LEU A 21 -10.58 -3.33 7.93
N GLU A 22 -10.22 -3.48 6.67
CA GLU A 22 -9.72 -2.39 5.82
C GLU A 22 -10.53 -2.30 4.53
N ARG A 23 -10.79 -1.09 4.07
CA ARG A 23 -11.28 -0.85 2.71
C ARG A 23 -10.12 -0.46 1.81
N TRP A 24 -10.08 -1.04 0.62
CA TRP A 24 -9.12 -0.78 -0.44
C TRP A 24 -9.87 -0.56 -1.75
N GLY A 25 -10.06 0.71 -2.12
CA GLY A 25 -10.98 1.14 -3.16
C GLY A 25 -12.41 0.73 -2.79
N LYS A 26 -12.94 -0.23 -3.54
CA LYS A 26 -14.26 -0.85 -3.31
C LYS A 26 -14.21 -2.18 -2.57
N TYR A 27 -13.02 -2.71 -2.29
CA TYR A 27 -12.85 -4.05 -1.72
C TYR A 27 -12.64 -4.00 -0.22
N MET A 28 -13.27 -4.92 0.49
CA MET A 28 -13.16 -5.10 1.94
C MET A 28 -12.23 -6.25 2.26
N LEU A 29 -11.16 -5.98 3.00
CA LEU A 29 -10.16 -6.95 3.39
C LEU A 29 -10.11 -7.12 4.91
N VAL A 30 -9.99 -8.38 5.36
CA VAL A 30 -9.62 -8.69 6.75
C VAL A 30 -8.19 -9.23 6.76
N ARG A 31 -7.30 -8.55 7.47
CA ARG A 31 -5.89 -8.93 7.57
C ARG A 31 -5.42 -9.09 9.01
N PRO A 32 -4.46 -10.00 9.28
CA PRO A 32 -3.91 -10.15 10.62
C PRO A 32 -2.98 -9.00 10.97
N ASP A 33 -3.19 -8.43 12.15
CA ASP A 33 -2.34 -7.43 12.77
C ASP A 33 -2.10 -7.79 14.24
N PRO A 34 -0.93 -8.37 14.58
CA PRO A 34 -0.67 -8.86 15.93
C PRO A 34 -0.58 -7.75 16.98
N GLN A 35 -0.50 -6.48 16.57
CA GLN A 35 -0.49 -5.35 17.51
C GLN A 35 -1.91 -4.97 17.97
N VAL A 36 -2.94 -5.47 17.31
CA VAL A 36 -4.34 -5.29 17.70
C VAL A 36 -4.68 -6.25 18.83
N ILE A 37 -4.35 -5.85 20.07
CA ILE A 37 -4.51 -6.69 21.27
C ILE A 37 -5.88 -6.56 21.94
N TRP A 38 -6.65 -5.52 21.61
CA TRP A 38 -7.98 -5.29 22.16
C TRP A 38 -9.02 -6.19 21.48
N ARG A 39 -10.14 -6.42 22.18
CA ARG A 39 -11.25 -7.24 21.70
C ARG A 39 -12.54 -6.44 21.78
N THR A 40 -13.24 -6.37 20.67
CA THR A 40 -14.58 -5.79 20.51
C THR A 40 -15.48 -6.82 19.83
N ASP A 41 -16.79 -6.61 19.86
CA ASP A 41 -17.78 -7.60 19.40
C ASP A 41 -17.85 -7.74 17.86
N LYS A 42 -16.99 -7.06 17.09
CA LYS A 42 -16.97 -7.07 15.61
C LYS A 42 -18.39 -6.96 15.02
N THR A 43 -19.12 -5.93 15.45
CA THR A 43 -20.55 -5.76 15.13
C THR A 43 -20.79 -5.38 13.67
N ASP A 44 -19.79 -4.84 12.97
CA ASP A 44 -19.87 -4.54 11.55
C ASP A 44 -20.05 -5.83 10.72
N LYS A 45 -21.05 -5.83 9.83
CA LYS A 45 -21.36 -6.97 8.95
C LYS A 45 -20.21 -7.31 8.00
N LEU A 46 -19.36 -6.34 7.68
CA LEU A 46 -18.19 -6.49 6.81
C LEU A 46 -17.14 -7.45 7.39
N TRP A 47 -17.11 -7.66 8.71
CA TRP A 47 -16.29 -8.72 9.32
C TRP A 47 -16.72 -10.12 8.90
N ARG A 48 -18.01 -10.33 8.62
CA ARG A 48 -18.58 -11.65 8.29
C ARG A 48 -18.58 -11.95 6.80
N ASN A 49 -18.55 -10.92 5.96
CA ASN A 49 -18.60 -11.05 4.51
C ASN A 49 -17.60 -10.10 3.81
N PRO A 50 -16.28 -10.20 4.08
CA PRO A 50 -15.27 -9.45 3.35
C PRO A 50 -15.07 -10.02 1.94
N ASP A 51 -14.49 -9.24 1.03
CA ASP A 51 -14.12 -9.70 -0.31
C ASP A 51 -12.95 -10.70 -0.28
N ALA A 52 -12.03 -10.50 0.68
CA ALA A 52 -11.05 -11.52 1.05
C ALA A 52 -10.58 -11.40 2.50
N LYS A 53 -10.17 -12.54 3.04
CA LYS A 53 -9.53 -12.64 4.36
C LYS A 53 -8.19 -13.35 4.23
N TYR A 54 -7.13 -12.82 4.83
CA TYR A 54 -5.86 -13.52 4.91
C TYR A 54 -5.84 -14.45 6.13
N GLU A 55 -5.82 -15.76 5.89
CA GLU A 55 -5.77 -16.79 6.92
C GLU A 55 -4.31 -17.22 7.12
N ARG A 56 -3.81 -17.11 8.36
CA ARG A 56 -2.47 -17.62 8.70
C ARG A 56 -2.49 -19.14 8.81
N SER A 57 -1.43 -19.80 8.33
CA SER A 57 -1.20 -21.22 8.60
C SER A 57 -0.43 -21.40 9.90
N SER A 58 -0.76 -22.46 10.65
CA SER A 58 0.00 -22.89 11.84
C SER A 58 1.42 -23.36 11.49
N SER A 59 1.67 -23.75 10.24
CA SER A 59 2.99 -24.17 9.73
C SER A 59 3.85 -23.01 9.19
N GLY A 60 3.41 -21.76 9.37
CA GLY A 60 4.03 -20.57 8.77
C GLY A 60 3.41 -20.19 7.41
N GLY A 61 3.44 -18.90 7.11
CA GLY A 61 2.76 -18.33 5.93
C GLY A 61 1.25 -18.21 6.12
N GLY A 62 0.51 -18.33 5.02
CA GLY A 62 -0.94 -18.19 5.00
C GLY A 62 -1.47 -18.13 3.58
N ARG A 63 -2.78 -17.99 3.44
CA ARG A 63 -3.45 -17.83 2.14
C ARG A 63 -4.57 -16.82 2.23
N TRP A 64 -4.85 -16.17 1.11
CA TRP A 64 -6.08 -15.44 0.96
C TRP A 64 -7.23 -16.43 0.74
N ALA A 65 -8.20 -16.44 1.65
CA ALA A 65 -9.52 -16.96 1.37
C ALA A 65 -10.24 -15.91 0.51
N VAL A 66 -10.06 -16.02 -0.81
CA VAL A 66 -10.61 -15.10 -1.80
C VAL A 66 -12.03 -15.53 -2.10
N ASN A 67 -13.00 -14.62 -1.95
CA ASN A 67 -14.33 -14.86 -2.50
C ASN A 67 -14.63 -13.95 -3.69
N LYS A 68 -13.96 -12.77 -3.82
CA LYS A 68 -14.32 -11.77 -4.85
C LYS A 68 -13.20 -10.86 -5.38
N LEU A 69 -11.94 -11.03 -4.94
CA LEU A 69 -10.87 -10.15 -5.41
C LEU A 69 -10.43 -10.50 -6.85
N PRO A 70 -10.21 -9.49 -7.71
CA PRO A 70 -9.51 -9.71 -8.96
C PRO A 70 -8.03 -10.03 -8.71
N GLU A 71 -7.35 -10.54 -9.73
CA GLU A 71 -5.89 -10.79 -9.69
C GLU A 71 -5.09 -9.52 -9.38
N SER A 72 -5.56 -8.37 -9.87
CA SER A 72 -5.02 -7.06 -9.53
C SER A 72 -6.09 -5.98 -9.57
N PHE A 73 -5.89 -4.91 -8.81
CA PHE A 73 -6.75 -3.73 -8.82
C PHE A 73 -5.97 -2.49 -8.43
N ALA A 74 -6.38 -1.33 -8.95
CA ALA A 74 -5.73 -0.06 -8.64
C ALA A 74 -6.47 0.71 -7.54
N ILE A 75 -5.72 1.42 -6.72
CA ILE A 75 -6.21 2.45 -5.80
C ILE A 75 -5.46 3.76 -6.03
N ASN A 76 -6.01 4.88 -5.56
CA ASN A 76 -5.39 6.18 -5.69
C ASN A 76 -5.10 6.86 -4.34
N TYR A 77 -4.02 7.64 -4.31
CA TYR A 77 -3.71 8.63 -3.28
C TYR A 77 -3.46 9.98 -3.94
N GLY A 78 -4.44 10.88 -3.86
CA GLY A 78 -4.38 12.12 -4.64
C GLY A 78 -4.33 11.81 -6.14
N ASP A 79 -3.29 12.29 -6.81
CA ASP A 79 -3.00 12.03 -8.22
C ASP A 79 -2.11 10.80 -8.46
N LEU A 80 -1.67 10.12 -7.40
CA LEU A 80 -0.87 8.91 -7.47
C LEU A 80 -1.75 7.67 -7.59
N LYS A 81 -1.39 6.75 -8.48
CA LYS A 81 -2.11 5.50 -8.73
C LYS A 81 -1.23 4.28 -8.48
N PHE A 82 -1.72 3.30 -7.71
CA PHE A 82 -0.94 2.11 -7.37
C PHE A 82 -1.72 0.84 -7.68
N ASN A 83 -1.06 -0.12 -8.33
CA ASN A 83 -1.60 -1.46 -8.57
C ASN A 83 -1.34 -2.36 -7.38
N LEU A 84 -2.39 -3.00 -6.87
CA LEU A 84 -2.36 -3.96 -5.77
C LEU A 84 -2.61 -5.36 -6.32
N LYS A 85 -1.91 -6.36 -5.76
CA LYS A 85 -2.03 -7.77 -6.13
C LYS A 85 -2.10 -8.60 -4.86
N PRO A 86 -3.13 -9.46 -4.67
CA PRO A 86 -3.14 -10.41 -3.56
C PRO A 86 -1.94 -11.37 -3.71
N MET A 87 -1.00 -11.31 -2.77
CA MET A 87 0.22 -12.12 -2.79
C MET A 87 0.06 -13.35 -1.89
N ASN A 88 1.00 -14.31 -1.97
CA ASN A 88 1.07 -15.43 -1.02
C ASN A 88 1.32 -14.97 0.44
N PHE A 89 1.63 -13.68 0.63
CA PHE A 89 1.79 -13.02 1.92
C PHE A 89 0.66 -12.03 2.21
N LYS A 90 0.54 -11.60 3.47
CA LYS A 90 -0.46 -10.63 3.93
C LYS A 90 -0.38 -9.23 3.28
N HIS A 91 0.72 -8.93 2.57
CA HIS A 91 0.92 -7.62 1.94
C HIS A 91 0.12 -7.53 0.63
N THR A 92 -0.46 -6.36 0.39
CA THR A 92 -1.26 -6.04 -0.80
C THR A 92 -0.45 -5.36 -1.90
N GLY A 93 0.82 -5.03 -1.62
CA GLY A 93 1.68 -4.25 -2.52
C GLY A 93 1.81 -2.78 -2.15
N LEU A 94 1.22 -2.32 -1.03
CA LEU A 94 1.34 -0.93 -0.58
C LEU A 94 1.28 -0.82 0.95
N PHE A 95 1.96 0.18 1.49
CA PHE A 95 1.92 0.59 2.91
C PHE A 95 1.29 1.99 3.00
N PRO A 96 -0.04 2.11 3.13
CA PRO A 96 -0.75 3.39 3.08
C PRO A 96 -0.30 4.40 4.14
N GLU A 97 0.14 3.91 5.29
CA GLU A 97 0.68 4.73 6.38
C GLU A 97 1.91 5.54 5.97
N GLN A 98 2.66 5.12 4.94
CA GLN A 98 3.83 5.84 4.42
C GLN A 98 3.46 7.09 3.62
N ALA A 99 2.17 7.30 3.30
CA ALA A 99 1.72 8.44 2.52
C ALA A 99 2.07 9.80 3.14
N VAL A 100 2.17 9.88 4.47
CA VAL A 100 2.66 11.08 5.16
C VAL A 100 4.09 11.44 4.79
N ASN A 101 4.94 10.43 4.60
CA ASN A 101 6.33 10.63 4.18
C ASN A 101 6.37 11.06 2.72
N TRP A 102 5.48 10.52 1.88
CA TRP A 102 5.35 10.92 0.48
C TRP A 102 4.98 12.38 0.35
N ASP A 103 3.96 12.82 1.10
CA ASP A 103 3.55 14.23 1.15
C ASP A 103 4.71 15.13 1.57
N TRP A 104 5.38 14.75 2.67
CA TRP A 104 6.47 15.50 3.26
C TRP A 104 7.62 15.74 2.29
N PHE A 105 8.20 14.67 1.73
CA PHE A 105 9.32 14.85 0.81
C PHE A 105 8.87 15.48 -0.51
N SER A 106 7.62 15.27 -0.94
CA SER A 106 7.14 15.81 -2.21
C SER A 106 7.01 17.33 -2.14
N GLU A 107 6.57 17.87 -1.01
CA GLU A 107 6.58 19.32 -0.76
C GLU A 107 8.01 19.88 -0.77
N MET A 108 8.94 19.21 -0.09
CA MET A 108 10.35 19.62 -0.10
C MET A 108 10.96 19.61 -1.50
N ILE A 109 10.68 18.60 -2.32
CA ILE A 109 11.19 18.49 -3.69
C ILE A 109 10.66 19.66 -4.53
N ARG A 110 9.33 19.88 -4.53
CA ARG A 110 8.69 20.96 -5.31
C ARG A 110 9.22 22.34 -4.94
N ASN A 111 9.48 22.58 -3.65
CA ASN A 111 9.92 23.87 -3.15
C ASN A 111 11.45 24.05 -3.13
N SER A 112 12.22 23.06 -3.60
CA SER A 112 13.68 23.08 -3.48
C SER A 112 14.39 24.11 -4.37
N GLY A 113 13.72 24.62 -5.41
CA GLY A 113 14.31 25.56 -6.38
C GLY A 113 15.44 24.97 -7.23
N ARG A 114 15.66 23.65 -7.19
CA ARG A 114 16.71 22.94 -7.94
C ARG A 114 16.27 21.52 -8.28
N GLU A 115 17.02 20.86 -9.17
CA GLU A 115 16.82 19.43 -9.40
C GLU A 115 17.28 18.61 -8.18
N ILE A 116 16.44 17.68 -7.74
CA ILE A 116 16.72 16.75 -6.64
C ILE A 116 17.06 15.38 -7.22
N SER A 117 18.24 14.84 -6.87
CA SER A 117 18.54 13.42 -7.03
C SER A 117 18.15 12.67 -5.76
N LEU A 118 17.26 11.68 -5.87
CA LEU A 118 16.75 10.90 -4.75
C LEU A 118 17.10 9.41 -4.91
N LEU A 119 17.72 8.82 -3.88
CA LEU A 119 17.96 7.38 -3.78
C LEU A 119 16.91 6.77 -2.85
N ASN A 120 16.14 5.79 -3.34
CA ASN A 120 15.19 5.04 -2.55
C ASN A 120 15.67 3.58 -2.41
N MET A 121 16.02 3.16 -1.20
CA MET A 121 16.50 1.81 -0.90
C MET A 121 15.41 0.96 -0.25
N PHE A 122 15.42 -0.35 -0.51
CA PHE A 122 14.35 -1.26 -0.09
C PHE A 122 12.99 -0.77 -0.58
N ALA A 123 12.99 -0.27 -1.81
CA ALA A 123 11.95 0.57 -2.37
C ALA A 123 10.66 -0.19 -2.71
N TYR A 124 10.67 -1.52 -2.61
CA TYR A 124 9.51 -2.38 -2.75
C TYR A 124 8.77 -2.13 -4.07
N THR A 125 7.45 -1.99 -4.05
CA THR A 125 6.61 -1.70 -5.22
C THR A 125 6.69 -0.25 -5.71
N GLY A 126 7.63 0.54 -5.17
CA GLY A 126 8.01 1.83 -5.75
C GLY A 126 7.12 3.02 -5.39
N ALA A 127 6.22 2.92 -4.41
CA ALA A 127 5.30 4.02 -4.08
C ALA A 127 5.99 5.35 -3.75
N ALA A 128 7.05 5.31 -2.92
CA ALA A 128 7.84 6.49 -2.60
C ALA A 128 8.64 7.00 -3.82
N SER A 129 9.16 6.09 -4.66
CA SER A 129 9.85 6.46 -5.90
C SER A 129 8.92 7.17 -6.88
N VAL A 130 7.70 6.67 -7.05
CA VAL A 130 6.65 7.27 -7.87
C VAL A 130 6.28 8.66 -7.34
N ALA A 131 6.02 8.79 -6.04
CA ALA A 131 5.70 10.08 -5.42
C ALA A 131 6.84 11.10 -5.61
N ALA A 132 8.09 10.69 -5.40
CA ALA A 132 9.25 11.57 -5.55
C ALA A 132 9.45 12.03 -7.01
N SER A 133 9.31 11.10 -7.96
CA SER A 133 9.41 11.41 -9.38
C SER A 133 8.27 12.32 -9.83
N LYS A 134 7.03 12.08 -9.38
CA LYS A 134 5.88 12.95 -9.64
C LYS A 134 6.08 14.37 -9.08
N ALA A 135 6.80 14.50 -7.97
CA ALA A 135 7.17 15.78 -7.39
C ALA A 135 8.31 16.50 -8.13
N GLY A 136 8.97 15.85 -9.10
CA GLY A 136 10.03 16.44 -9.93
C GLY A 136 11.45 15.96 -9.59
N ALA A 137 11.63 14.94 -8.76
CA ALA A 137 12.96 14.39 -8.48
C ALA A 137 13.43 13.40 -9.56
N LYS A 138 14.75 13.36 -9.77
CA LYS A 138 15.45 12.28 -10.47
C LYS A 138 15.67 11.12 -9.49
N VAL A 139 14.96 10.02 -9.69
CA VAL A 139 14.92 8.92 -8.72
C VAL A 139 15.82 7.76 -9.16
N VAL A 140 16.54 7.18 -8.20
CA VAL A 140 17.18 5.87 -8.29
C VAL A 140 16.43 4.93 -7.37
N HIS A 141 15.71 3.96 -7.94
CA HIS A 141 15.01 2.92 -7.20
C HIS A 141 15.92 1.69 -7.00
N VAL A 142 16.06 1.24 -5.74
CA VAL A 142 16.85 0.05 -5.40
C VAL A 142 16.01 -0.93 -4.60
N ASP A 143 15.80 -2.10 -5.18
CA ASP A 143 15.26 -3.28 -4.49
C ASP A 143 15.98 -4.54 -5.01
N ALA A 144 16.27 -5.49 -4.11
CA ALA A 144 16.97 -6.72 -4.48
C ALA A 144 16.06 -7.70 -5.25
N SER A 145 14.74 -7.57 -5.12
CA SER A 145 13.77 -8.45 -5.76
C SER A 145 13.46 -7.98 -7.17
N LYS A 146 13.77 -8.82 -8.17
CA LYS A 146 13.37 -8.61 -9.57
C LYS A 146 11.85 -8.44 -9.71
N GLY A 147 11.06 -9.15 -8.91
CA GLY A 147 9.59 -9.02 -8.91
C GLY A 147 9.14 -7.66 -8.40
N MET A 148 9.78 -7.12 -7.36
CA MET A 148 9.43 -5.80 -6.80
C MET A 148 9.84 -4.68 -7.74
N THR A 149 11.03 -4.75 -8.34
CA THR A 149 11.46 -3.78 -9.35
C THR A 149 10.59 -3.81 -10.61
N ALA A 150 10.12 -4.98 -11.05
CA ALA A 150 9.14 -5.06 -12.15
C ALA A 150 7.80 -4.41 -11.79
N TRP A 151 7.29 -4.67 -10.58
CA TRP A 151 6.05 -4.05 -10.11
C TRP A 151 6.19 -2.54 -9.89
N ALA A 152 7.35 -2.07 -9.44
CA ALA A 152 7.66 -0.64 -9.36
C ALA A 152 7.57 0.03 -10.74
N LYS A 153 8.04 -0.63 -11.81
CA LYS A 153 7.90 -0.13 -13.20
C LYS A 153 6.44 -0.10 -13.67
N GLU A 154 5.64 -1.10 -13.31
CA GLU A 154 4.18 -1.07 -13.57
C GLU A 154 3.54 0.13 -12.89
N ASN A 155 3.85 0.37 -11.60
CA ASN A 155 3.35 1.54 -10.86
C ASN A 155 3.85 2.86 -11.45
N ALA A 156 5.11 2.95 -11.88
CA ALA A 156 5.63 4.13 -12.58
C ALA A 156 4.82 4.43 -13.86
N THR A 157 4.58 3.39 -14.65
CA THR A 157 3.82 3.48 -15.91
C THR A 157 2.40 3.97 -15.67
N LEU A 158 1.74 3.48 -14.61
CA LEU A 158 0.40 3.93 -14.21
C LEU A 158 0.33 5.43 -13.86
N ASN A 159 1.46 6.05 -13.53
CA ASN A 159 1.57 7.46 -13.17
C ASN A 159 2.16 8.33 -14.29
N GLY A 160 2.40 7.75 -15.47
CA GLY A 160 3.01 8.43 -16.61
C GLY A 160 4.52 8.65 -16.46
N ILE A 161 5.19 7.83 -15.63
CA ILE A 161 6.62 7.95 -15.32
C ILE A 161 7.36 6.83 -16.07
N SER A 162 8.33 7.20 -16.89
CA SER A 162 9.11 6.26 -17.72
C SER A 162 10.43 5.82 -17.07
N ASN A 163 10.89 6.52 -16.03
CA ASN A 163 12.22 6.31 -15.44
C ASN A 163 12.23 6.43 -13.90
N ILE A 164 12.18 5.28 -13.22
CA ILE A 164 12.59 5.10 -11.82
C ILE A 164 13.40 3.82 -11.65
#